data_AF-A0AAN7JW71-F1
#
_entry.id   AF-A0AAN7JW71-F1
#
_cell.length_a   1.000
_cell.length_b   1.000
_cell.length_c   1.000
_cell.angle_alpha   90.00
_cell.angle_beta   90.00
_cell.angle_gamma   90.00
#
_symmetry.space_group_name_H-M   'P 1'
#
loop_
_entity.id
_entity.type
_entity.pdbx_description
1 polymer ?
#
loop_
_entity_poly.entity_id
_entity_poly.type
_entity_poly.pdbx_seq_one_letter_code
_entity_poly.pdbx_strand_id
1 'polypeptide(L)'
;MEMPDAMEMIFQSALILGRRGGVEDLMGDAETAALLYSKAAHLLVFLLVEAPSLILNPPFSLTSRDRYRLRSYIEILNRRQGYLRSNACGISQVQRQAMPHLK
;
A
#
# COMPACT_ATOMS: atom_id res chain seq x y z
N MET A 1 -9.28 6.99 -23.64
CA MET A 1 -10.00 7.82 -22.66
C MET A 1 -8.98 8.24 -21.64
N GLU A 2 -8.82 9.54 -21.43
CA GLU A 2 -7.88 10.11 -20.47
C GLU A 2 -8.47 10.00 -19.06
N MET A 3 -7.65 9.66 -18.07
CA MET A 3 -8.11 9.55 -16.68
C MET A 3 -8.34 10.97 -16.13
N PRO A 4 -9.44 11.26 -15.42
CA PRO A 4 -9.65 12.59 -14.86
C PRO A 4 -8.49 13.02 -13.95
N ASP A 5 -8.08 14.29 -14.00
CA ASP A 5 -6.92 14.83 -13.27
C ASP A 5 -6.90 14.44 -11.79
N ALA A 6 -8.05 14.50 -11.11
CA ALA A 6 -8.16 14.11 -9.70
C ALA A 6 -7.84 12.62 -9.48
N MET A 7 -8.30 11.74 -10.36
CA MET A 7 -8.03 10.31 -10.28
C MET A 7 -6.57 10.00 -10.64
N GLU A 8 -5.99 10.73 -11.60
CA GLU A 8 -4.56 10.69 -11.92
C GLU A 8 -3.70 11.13 -10.73
N MET A 9 -4.05 12.22 -10.05
CA MET A 9 -3.34 12.65 -8.84
C MET A 9 -3.39 11.59 -7.73
N ILE A 10 -4.54 10.93 -7.53
CA ILE A 10 -4.67 9.84 -6.55
C ILE A 10 -3.80 8.65 -6.95
N PHE A 11 -3.81 8.27 -8.22
CA PHE A 11 -3.00 7.16 -8.73
C PHE A 11 -1.51 7.45 -8.56
N GLN A 12 -1.04 8.62 -8.97
CA GLN A 12 0.35 9.03 -8.82
C GLN A 12 0.77 9.12 -7.36
N SER A 13 -0.10 9.64 -6.48
CA SER A 13 0.13 9.66 -5.04
C SER A 13 0.33 8.25 -4.47
N ALA A 14 -0.49 7.29 -4.90
CA ALA A 14 -0.34 5.90 -4.50
C ALA A 14 1.01 5.32 -4.94
N LEU A 15 1.44 5.61 -6.18
CA LEU A 15 2.73 5.14 -6.68
C LEU A 15 3.92 5.77 -5.95
N ILE A 16 3.84 7.06 -5.62
CA ILE A 16 4.87 7.75 -4.84
C ILE A 16 4.99 7.13 -3.45
N LEU A 17 3.85 6.92 -2.76
CA LEU A 17 3.82 6.29 -1.44
C LEU A 17 4.38 4.86 -1.49
N GLY A 18 3.99 4.06 -2.48
CA GLY A 18 4.48 2.69 -2.65
C GLY A 18 5.99 2.64 -2.90
N ARG A 19 6.52 3.51 -3.77
CA ARG A 19 7.97 3.59 -4.01
C ARG A 19 8.74 4.05 -2.77
N ARG A 20 8.23 5.06 -2.06
CA ARG A 20 8.84 5.51 -0.81
C ARG A 20 8.82 4.39 0.23
N GLY A 21 7.73 3.65 0.34
CA GLY A 21 7.65 2.45 1.19
C GLY A 21 8.76 1.45 0.88
N GLY A 22 9.04 1.22 -0.41
CA GLY A 22 10.17 0.39 -0.85
C GLY A 22 11.55 0.92 -0.46
N VAL A 23 11.72 2.24 -0.42
CA VAL A 23 12.96 2.86 0.08
C VAL A 23 13.10 2.63 1.58
N GLU A 24 12.08 2.92 2.38
CA GLU A 24 12.13 2.73 3.85
C GLU A 24 12.35 1.25 4.21
N ASP A 25 11.71 0.34 3.46
CA ASP A 25 11.86 -1.11 3.60
C ASP A 25 13.31 -1.55 3.36
N LEU A 26 13.95 -1.04 2.30
CA LEU A 26 15.36 -1.28 2.00
C LEU A 26 16.29 -0.66 3.06
N MET A 27 15.92 0.48 3.64
CA MET A 27 16.67 1.15 4.70
C MET A 27 16.46 0.51 6.09
N GLY A 28 15.59 -0.50 6.20
CA GLY A 28 15.33 -1.23 7.45
C GLY A 28 14.25 -0.62 8.35
N ASP A 29 13.59 0.46 7.93
CA ASP A 29 12.44 1.02 8.63
C ASP A 29 11.15 0.31 8.21
N ALA A 30 10.96 -0.88 8.77
CA ALA A 30 9.82 -1.75 8.47
C ALA A 30 8.48 -1.14 8.91
N GLU A 31 8.46 -0.30 9.95
CA GLU A 31 7.24 0.33 10.44
C GLU A 31 6.75 1.41 9.47
N THR A 32 7.64 2.34 9.09
CA THR A 32 7.32 3.38 8.11
C THR A 32 7.00 2.77 6.75
N ALA A 33 7.75 1.75 6.32
CA ALA A 33 7.46 1.01 5.09
C ALA A 33 6.04 0.41 5.09
N ALA A 34 5.66 -0.31 6.15
CA ALA A 34 4.33 -0.91 6.26
C ALA A 34 3.22 0.15 6.28
N LEU A 35 3.44 1.30 6.91
CA LEU A 35 2.52 2.43 6.89
C LEU A 35 2.35 3.02 5.48
N LEU A 36 3.45 3.20 4.75
CA LEU A 36 3.43 3.76 3.40
C LEU A 36 2.76 2.81 2.39
N TYR A 37 3.05 1.50 2.48
CA TYR A 37 2.35 0.49 1.69
C TYR A 37 0.84 0.47 1.99
N SER A 38 0.45 0.58 3.26
CA SER A 38 -0.96 0.68 3.66
C SER A 38 -1.65 1.88 3.00
N LYS A 39 -1.03 3.07 3.07
CA LYS A 39 -1.59 4.29 2.46
C LYS A 39 -1.71 4.16 0.94
N ALA A 40 -0.68 3.61 0.28
CA ALA A 40 -0.71 3.36 -1.16
C ALA A 40 -1.85 2.41 -1.55
N ALA A 41 -2.01 1.30 -0.82
CA ALA A 41 -3.08 0.34 -1.07
C ALA A 41 -4.48 0.97 -0.91
N HIS A 42 -4.70 1.81 0.12
CA HIS A 42 -5.97 2.51 0.32
C HIS A 42 -6.34 3.42 -0.86
N LEU A 43 -5.38 4.18 -1.39
CA LEU A 43 -5.64 5.04 -2.56
C LEU A 43 -5.98 4.23 -3.81
N LEU A 44 -5.33 3.09 -4.03
CA LEU A 44 -5.65 2.21 -5.16
C LEU A 44 -7.01 1.51 -4.99
N VAL A 45 -7.37 1.13 -3.76
CA VAL A 45 -8.71 0.59 -3.44
C VAL A 45 -9.79 1.64 -3.70
N PHE A 46 -9.57 2.89 -3.28
CA PHE A 46 -10.47 3.99 -3.58
C PHE A 46 -10.71 4.10 -5.09
N LEU A 47 -9.65 4.13 -5.91
CA LEU A 47 -9.78 4.19 -7.37
C LEU A 47 -10.55 2.99 -7.94
N LEU A 48 -10.34 1.80 -7.39
CA LEU A 48 -10.95 0.57 -7.90
C LEU A 48 -12.43 0.42 -7.52
N VAL A 49 -12.82 0.86 -6.33
CA VAL A 49 -14.12 0.52 -5.70
C VAL A 49 -14.98 1.75 -5.47
N GLU A 50 -14.43 2.80 -4.86
CA GLU A 50 -15.18 3.97 -4.42
C GLU A 50 -15.38 4.97 -5.57
N ALA A 51 -14.30 5.27 -6.31
CA ALA A 51 -14.31 6.27 -7.37
C ALA A 51 -15.35 6.01 -8.48
N PRO A 52 -15.58 4.77 -8.96
CA PRO A 52 -16.63 4.50 -9.95
C PRO A 52 -18.06 4.73 -9.42
N SER A 53 -18.24 4.78 -8.10
CA SER A 53 -19.52 5.02 -7.44
C SER A 53 -19.81 6.51 -7.22
N LEU A 54 -18.84 7.38 -7.51
CA LEU A 54 -19.02 8.83 -7.40
C LEU A 54 -19.87 9.36 -8.55
N ILE A 55 -20.75 10.31 -8.21
CA ILE A 55 -21.58 11.01 -9.19
C ILE A 55 -20.72 12.09 -9.86
N LEU A 56 -20.01 11.71 -10.91
CA LEU A 56 -19.15 12.59 -11.72
C LEU A 56 -19.76 12.79 -13.11
N ASN A 57 -19.45 13.94 -13.72
CA ASN A 57 -19.85 14.24 -15.09
C ASN A 57 -18.61 14.67 -15.91
N PRO A 58 -18.08 13.81 -16.80
CA PRO A 58 -18.55 12.46 -17.11
C PRO A 58 -18.29 11.45 -15.96
N PRO A 59 -19.02 10.31 -15.92
CA PRO A 59 -18.81 9.28 -14.92
C PRO A 59 -17.42 8.66 -15.05
N PHE A 60 -16.82 8.33 -13.91
CA PHE A 60 -15.53 7.66 -13.89
C PHE A 60 -15.72 6.15 -14.13
N SER A 61 -15.05 5.62 -15.16
CA SER A 61 -15.09 4.20 -15.48
C SER A 61 -13.70 3.67 -15.79
N LEU A 62 -13.35 2.53 -15.19
CA LEU A 62 -12.10 1.84 -15.46
C LEU A 62 -12.28 0.81 -16.59
N THR A 63 -11.24 0.60 -17.40
CA THR A 63 -11.21 -0.54 -18.32
C THR A 63 -10.93 -1.85 -17.55
N SER A 64 -11.22 -3.01 -18.16
CA SER A 64 -10.84 -4.30 -17.57
C SER A 64 -9.34 -4.41 -17.29
N ARG A 65 -8.52 -3.82 -18.16
CA ARG A 65 -7.06 -3.78 -18.02
C ARG A 65 -6.65 -2.95 -16.80
N ASP A 66 -7.26 -1.78 -16.61
CA ASP A 66 -6.93 -0.91 -15.48
C ASP A 66 -7.38 -1.53 -14.16
N ARG A 67 -8.57 -2.13 -14.12
CA ARG A 67 -9.02 -2.90 -12.94
C ARG A 67 -8.06 -4.02 -12.57
N TYR A 68 -7.58 -4.77 -13.57
CA TYR A 68 -6.58 -5.83 -13.34
C TYR A 68 -5.29 -5.26 -12.76
N ARG A 69 -4.75 -4.19 -13.37
CA ARG A 69 -3.52 -3.53 -12.90
C ARG A 69 -3.64 -3.03 -11.46
N LEU A 70 -4.74 -2.36 -11.13
CA LEU A 70 -4.98 -1.87 -9.76
C LEU A 70 -5.05 -3.03 -8.76
N ARG A 71 -5.76 -4.11 -9.08
CA ARG A 71 -5.81 -5.32 -8.22
C ARG A 71 -4.42 -5.92 -8.00
N SER A 72 -3.62 -6.05 -9.05
CA SER A 72 -2.25 -6.56 -8.92
C SER A 72 -1.37 -5.68 -8.03
N TYR A 73 -1.44 -4.35 -8.18
CA TYR A 73 -0.69 -3.44 -7.31
C TYR A 73 -1.14 -3.53 -5.85
N ILE A 74 -2.44 -3.55 -5.59
CA ILE A 74 -3.00 -3.72 -4.24
C ILE A 74 -2.50 -5.03 -3.62
N GLU A 75 -2.54 -6.13 -4.36
CA GLU A 75 -2.09 -7.43 -3.89
C GLU A 75 -0.60 -7.42 -3.51
N ILE A 76 0.26 -6.87 -4.36
CA ILE A 76 1.71 -6.79 -4.11
C ILE A 76 1.98 -5.97 -2.84
N LEU A 77 1.35 -4.81 -2.70
CA LEU A 77 1.52 -3.93 -1.53
C LEU A 77 1.04 -4.62 -0.24
N ASN A 78 -0.13 -5.25 -0.27
CA ASN A 78 -0.68 -5.95 0.89
C ASN A 78 0.17 -7.16 1.30
N ARG A 79 0.68 -7.94 0.34
CA ARG A 79 1.60 -9.05 0.61
C ARG A 79 2.86 -8.55 1.32
N ARG A 80 3.47 -7.46 0.82
CA ARG A 80 4.69 -6.91 1.41
C ARG A 80 4.44 -6.32 2.80
N GLN A 81 3.36 -5.55 2.97
CA GLN A 81 2.94 -5.03 4.27
C GLN A 81 2.70 -6.15 5.28
N GLY A 82 2.01 -7.22 4.87
CA GLY A 82 1.75 -8.39 5.70
C GLY A 82 3.04 -9.04 6.16
N TYR A 83 3.99 -9.26 5.24
CA TYR A 83 5.31 -9.79 5.56
C TYR A 83 6.07 -8.95 6.61
N LEU A 84 6.11 -7.62 6.43
CA LEU A 84 6.79 -6.72 7.37
C LEU A 84 6.16 -6.76 8.77
N ARG A 85 4.82 -6.80 8.84
CA ARG A 85 4.10 -6.90 10.12
C ARG A 85 4.35 -8.23 10.82
N SER A 86 4.37 -9.34 10.08
CA SER A 86 4.67 -10.65 10.63
C SER A 86 6.13 -10.75 11.13
N ASN A 87 7.08 -10.19 10.40
CA ASN A 87 8.49 -10.16 10.81
C ASN A 87 8.72 -9.28 12.05
N ALA A 88 8.06 -8.13 12.15
CA ALA A 88 8.12 -7.28 13.34
C ALA A 88 7.61 -8.00 14.60
N CYS A 89 6.56 -8.83 14.44
CA CYS A 89 6.05 -9.69 15.52
C CYS A 89 7.08 -10.76 15.93
N GLY A 90 7.78 -11.37 14.96
CA GLY A 90 8.83 -12.37 15.20
C GLY A 90 10.07 -11.81 15.92
N ILE A 91 10.56 -10.64 15.52
CA ILE A 91 11.73 -9.99 16.16
C ILE A 91 11.43 -9.61 17.62
N SER A 92 10.21 -9.15 17.89
CA SER A 92 9.76 -8.81 19.25
C SER A 92 9.72 -10.04 20.19
N GLN A 93 9.51 -11.24 19.66
CA GLN A 93 9.54 -12.48 20.43
C GLN A 93 10.98 -12.96 20.70
N VAL A 94 11.88 -12.83 19.72
CA VAL A 94 13.30 -13.21 19.88
C VAL A 94 14.01 -12.32 20.91
N GLN A 95 13.73 -11.01 20.93
CA GLN A 95 14.31 -10.08 21.91
C GLN A 95 13.88 -10.39 23.35
N ARG A 96 12.64 -10.87 23.57
CA ARG A 96 12.15 -11.28 24.90
C ARG A 96 12.74 -12.60 25.38
N GLN A 97 13.16 -13.47 24.47
CA GLN A 97 13.82 -14.74 24.81
C GLN A 97 15.34 -14.56 25.02
N ALA A 98 15.96 -13.50 24.48
CA ALA A 98 17.41 -13.27 24.56
C ALA A 98 17.90 -12.56 25.85
N MET A 99 17.00 -12.13 26.75
CA MET A 99 17.36 -11.47 28.01
C MET A 99 16.53 -12.00 29.19
N PRO A 100 16.65 -13.29 29.58
CA PRO A 100 15.85 -13.77 30.70
C PRO A 100 16.41 -13.37 32.08
N HIS A 101 17.69 -13.02 32.26
CA HIS A 101 18.21 -12.70 33.61
C HIS A 101 19.39 -11.71 33.62
N LEU A 102 19.18 -10.51 34.19
CA LEU A 102 20.26 -9.81 34.89
C LEU A 102 19.72 -9.18 36.18
N LYS A 103 19.89 -9.96 37.25
CA LYS A 103 19.76 -9.72 38.71
C LYS A 103 18.47 -9.09 39.23
#